data_AF-A0A813J6K4-F1
#
_entry.id   AF-A0A813J6K4-F1
#
_cell.length_a   1.000
_cell.length_b   1.000
_cell.length_c   1.000
_cell.angle_alpha   90.00
_cell.angle_beta   90.00
_cell.angle_gamma   90.00
#
_symmetry.space_group_name_H-M   'P 1'
#
loop_
_entity.id
_entity.type
_entity.pdbx_description
1 polymer ?
#
loop_
_entity_poly.entity_id
_entity_poly.type
_entity_poly.pdbx_seq_one_letter_code
_entity_poly.pdbx_strand_id
1 'polypeptide(L)'
;AVGIVLGVSEPRWASMRKMLDNNFLARLHSFEPGSFPEAQRERLRLLLEVPTFSDGSLSERCPAVASLATWCNHVGRFIEWESVASQLGQELVAVGHGRSSEPETEVARSHCMMGGLLVEPDLWKLPEDELAYVENLTVTREGVGSVTFQGSTDCRQLVHCLTEVVVLNPGEVVVYPNQKLKPPVGSDLNKPASITLYGCHPKTQRFPDTRAREKYKQRVRAMTEEKGAEFVDYDCDRGVWQFRVAHF
;
A
#
# COMPACT_ATOMS: atom_id res chain seq x y z
N ALA A 1 17.46 -8.99 10.15
CA ALA A 1 16.43 -8.01 10.50
C ALA A 1 16.06 -8.10 11.99
N VAL A 2 15.35 -9.14 12.46
CA VAL A 2 14.88 -9.27 13.87
C VAL A 2 15.98 -9.03 14.92
N GLY A 3 17.16 -9.65 14.75
CA GLY A 3 18.28 -9.44 15.67
C GLY A 3 18.75 -7.98 15.75
N ILE A 4 18.70 -7.25 14.62
CA ILE A 4 19.06 -5.82 14.61
C ILE A 4 18.00 -5.00 15.34
N VAL A 5 16.71 -5.27 15.10
CA VAL A 5 15.60 -4.61 15.80
C VAL A 5 15.69 -4.81 17.32
N LEU A 6 16.11 -5.99 17.75
CA LEU A 6 16.28 -6.33 19.17
C LEU A 6 17.66 -5.94 19.75
N GLY A 7 18.45 -5.12 19.05
CA GLY A 7 19.66 -4.49 19.59
C GLY A 7 20.95 -5.32 19.47
N VAL A 8 20.99 -6.36 18.63
CA VAL A 8 22.20 -7.16 18.43
C VAL A 8 23.20 -6.42 17.55
N SER A 9 24.36 -6.09 18.13
CA SER A 9 25.46 -5.39 17.47
C SER A 9 26.17 -6.24 16.39
N GLU A 10 26.20 -7.57 16.54
CA GLU A 10 26.76 -8.52 15.57
C GLU A 10 25.79 -9.67 15.23
N PRO A 11 25.22 -9.71 14.02
CA PRO A 11 24.24 -10.73 13.61
C PRO A 11 24.92 -12.06 13.23
N ARG A 12 25.75 -12.61 14.11
CA ARG A 12 26.24 -13.99 13.97
C ARG A 12 25.14 -14.96 14.38
N TRP A 13 24.98 -16.07 13.65
CA TRP A 13 23.94 -17.08 13.93
C TRP A 13 23.97 -17.57 15.38
N ALA A 14 25.16 -17.74 15.96
CA ALA A 14 25.32 -18.15 17.36
C ALA A 14 24.70 -17.14 18.36
N SER A 15 24.78 -15.83 18.08
CA SER A 15 24.18 -14.78 18.89
C SER A 15 22.67 -14.70 18.67
N MET A 16 22.22 -14.77 17.42
CA MET A 16 20.79 -14.72 17.08
C MET A 16 20.03 -15.93 17.64
N ARG A 17 20.63 -17.12 17.60
CA ARG A 17 20.02 -18.36 18.12
C ARG A 17 19.78 -18.28 19.63
N LYS A 18 20.66 -17.64 20.40
CA LYS A 18 20.47 -17.45 21.85
C LYS A 18 19.25 -16.60 22.20
N MET A 19 18.77 -15.80 21.26
CA MET A 19 17.61 -14.92 21.47
C MET A 19 16.28 -15.55 21.11
N LEU A 20 16.28 -16.71 20.47
CA LEU A 20 15.08 -17.53 20.25
C LEU A 20 14.82 -18.38 21.51
N ASP A 21 14.85 -17.74 22.68
CA ASP A 21 14.53 -18.34 23.98
C ASP A 21 13.07 -18.04 24.35
N ASN A 22 12.64 -18.49 25.54
CA ASN A 22 11.26 -18.29 26.02
C ASN A 22 10.88 -16.81 26.23
N ASN A 23 11.86 -15.90 26.29
CA ASN A 23 11.64 -14.46 26.44
C ASN A 23 11.62 -13.72 25.09
N PHE A 24 11.77 -14.43 23.97
CA PHE A 24 11.78 -13.83 22.64
C PHE A 24 10.53 -12.98 22.36
N LEU A 25 9.33 -13.52 22.62
CA LEU A 25 8.08 -12.82 22.38
C LEU A 25 7.93 -11.59 23.28
N ALA A 26 8.33 -11.69 24.55
CA ALA A 26 8.31 -10.56 25.47
C ALA A 26 9.18 -9.40 24.97
N ARG A 27 10.36 -9.71 24.40
CA ARG A 27 11.26 -8.71 23.81
C ARG A 27 10.70 -8.07 22.54
N LEU A 28 9.92 -8.80 21.74
CA LEU A 28 9.22 -8.23 20.58
C LEU A 28 8.13 -7.24 21.02
N HIS A 29 7.36 -7.59 22.06
CA HIS A 29 6.29 -6.74 22.59
C HIS A 29 6.80 -5.51 23.33
N SER A 30 7.98 -5.58 23.94
CA SER A 30 8.62 -4.46 24.65
C SER A 30 9.50 -3.59 23.74
N PHE A 31 9.42 -3.76 22.42
CA PHE A 31 10.22 -2.97 21.49
C PHE A 31 9.67 -1.54 21.42
N GLU A 32 10.53 -0.57 21.75
CA GLU A 32 10.23 0.87 21.76
C GLU A 32 11.01 1.55 20.61
N PRO A 33 10.32 2.04 19.56
CA PRO A 33 10.96 2.62 18.37
C PRO A 33 11.85 3.83 18.66
N GLY A 34 11.44 4.69 19.61
CA GLY A 34 12.17 5.91 19.97
C GLY A 34 13.56 5.67 20.58
N SER A 35 13.86 4.44 21.01
CA SER A 35 15.16 4.05 21.56
C SER A 35 16.14 3.47 20.53
N PHE A 36 15.71 3.38 19.26
CA PHE A 36 16.42 2.62 18.24
C PHE A 36 17.62 3.41 17.66
N PRO A 37 18.87 2.99 17.89
CA PRO A 37 20.06 3.76 17.51
C PRO A 37 20.20 3.93 16.00
N GLU A 38 20.66 5.11 15.54
CA GLU A 38 20.79 5.44 14.11
C GLU A 38 21.62 4.41 13.32
N ALA A 39 22.72 3.92 13.89
CA ALA A 39 23.54 2.89 13.27
C ALA A 39 22.81 1.54 13.07
N GLN A 40 21.79 1.25 13.89
CA GLN A 40 20.95 0.06 13.73
C GLN A 40 19.83 0.30 12.70
N ARG A 41 19.35 1.54 12.55
CA ARG A 41 18.38 1.94 11.51
C ARG A 41 18.91 1.72 10.12
N GLU A 42 20.10 2.27 9.84
CA GLU A 42 20.72 2.19 8.52
C GLU A 42 20.95 0.72 8.12
N ARG A 43 21.41 -0.09 9.08
CA ARG A 43 21.60 -1.53 8.87
C ARG A 43 20.29 -2.28 8.67
N LEU A 44 19.23 -1.90 9.39
CA LEU A 44 17.91 -2.49 9.20
C LEU A 44 17.38 -2.15 7.80
N ARG A 45 17.45 -0.90 7.38
CA ARG A 45 17.02 -0.42 6.06
C ARG A 45 17.68 -1.22 4.92
N LEU A 46 19.02 -1.29 4.93
CA LEU A 46 19.77 -2.05 3.93
C LEU A 46 19.39 -3.54 3.87
N LEU A 47 18.97 -4.14 4.98
CA LEU A 47 18.51 -5.53 4.99
C LEU A 47 17.08 -5.70 4.45
N LEU A 48 16.21 -4.72 4.63
CA LEU A 48 14.83 -4.76 4.15
C LEU A 48 14.72 -4.44 2.66
N GLU A 49 15.72 -3.76 2.09
CA GLU A 49 15.84 -3.54 0.64
C GLU A 49 16.22 -4.81 -0.14
N VAL A 50 16.63 -5.89 0.55
CA VAL A 50 16.96 -7.17 -0.11
C VAL A 50 15.69 -7.80 -0.68
N PRO A 51 15.68 -8.27 -1.95
CA PRO A 51 14.48 -8.80 -2.64
C PRO A 51 13.71 -9.86 -1.85
N THR A 52 14.41 -10.66 -1.05
CA THR A 52 13.81 -11.68 -0.19
C THR A 52 12.76 -11.14 0.79
N PHE A 53 12.79 -9.85 1.13
CA PHE A 53 11.82 -9.20 2.01
C PHE A 53 10.61 -8.59 1.27
N SER A 54 10.65 -8.53 -0.07
CA SER A 54 9.65 -7.85 -0.90
C SER A 54 9.00 -8.72 -1.99
N ASP A 55 9.65 -9.81 -2.42
CA ASP A 55 9.22 -10.64 -3.55
C ASP A 55 8.39 -11.89 -3.16
N GLY A 56 8.12 -12.08 -1.86
CA GLY A 56 7.40 -13.26 -1.36
C GLY A 56 8.22 -14.56 -1.31
N SER A 57 9.45 -14.57 -1.84
CA SER A 57 10.32 -15.75 -1.88
C SER A 57 10.66 -16.32 -0.50
N LEU A 58 10.70 -15.46 0.53
CA LEU A 58 10.92 -15.87 1.90
C LEU A 58 9.74 -16.68 2.46
N SER A 59 8.51 -16.26 2.17
CA SER A 59 7.31 -17.00 2.60
C SER A 59 7.20 -18.37 1.92
N GLU A 60 7.64 -18.49 0.66
CA GLU A 60 7.67 -19.77 -0.07
C GLU A 60 8.72 -20.73 0.48
N ARG A 61 9.91 -20.22 0.83
CA ARG A 61 11.03 -21.05 1.31
C ARG A 61 10.94 -21.40 2.79
N CYS A 62 10.40 -20.50 3.62
CA CYS A 62 10.29 -20.70 5.05
C CYS A 62 9.08 -19.95 5.64
N PRO A 63 7.87 -20.56 5.62
CA PRO A 63 6.65 -19.94 6.14
C PRO A 63 6.76 -19.53 7.61
N ALA A 64 7.53 -20.28 8.40
CA ALA A 64 7.72 -20.04 9.84
C ALA A 64 8.34 -18.68 10.18
N VAL A 65 9.07 -18.06 9.24
CA VAL A 65 9.69 -16.73 9.45
C VAL A 65 8.94 -15.60 8.76
N ALA A 66 7.87 -15.90 8.01
CA ALA A 66 7.14 -14.90 7.23
C ALA A 66 6.58 -13.78 8.12
N SER A 67 5.91 -14.13 9.23
CA SER A 67 5.35 -13.15 10.16
C SER A 67 6.42 -12.25 10.81
N LEU A 68 7.62 -12.79 11.06
CA LEU A 68 8.74 -12.01 11.60
C LEU A 68 9.35 -11.08 10.55
N ALA A 69 9.39 -11.49 9.29
CA ALA A 69 9.83 -10.64 8.19
C ALA A 69 8.85 -9.49 7.94
N THR A 70 7.54 -9.78 7.95
CA THR A 70 6.48 -8.77 7.90
C THR A 70 6.63 -7.78 9.04
N TRP A 71 6.80 -8.26 10.28
CA TRP A 71 7.02 -7.41 11.44
C TRP A 71 8.25 -6.51 11.29
N CYS A 72 9.38 -7.04 10.80
CA CYS A 72 10.57 -6.24 10.52
C CYS A 72 10.34 -5.15 9.45
N ASN A 73 9.57 -5.44 8.41
CA ASN A 73 9.18 -4.44 7.40
C ASN A 73 8.35 -3.31 8.04
N HIS A 74 7.37 -3.64 8.90
CA HIS A 74 6.59 -2.62 9.61
C HIS A 74 7.46 -1.76 10.53
N VAL A 75 8.36 -2.39 11.30
CA VAL A 75 9.28 -1.67 12.18
C VAL A 75 10.18 -0.73 11.39
N GLY A 76 10.79 -1.20 10.28
CA GLY A 76 11.62 -0.37 9.42
C GLY A 76 10.88 0.85 8.88
N ARG A 77 9.65 0.65 8.38
CA ARG A 77 8.81 1.75 7.87
C ARG A 77 8.37 2.72 8.97
N PHE A 78 8.07 2.22 10.17
CA PHE A 78 7.73 3.06 11.32
C PHE A 78 8.89 3.97 11.71
N ILE A 79 10.11 3.43 11.76
CA ILE A 79 11.31 4.19 12.10
C ILE A 79 11.61 5.27 11.04
N GLU A 80 11.48 4.93 9.76
CA GLU A 80 11.63 5.90 8.67
C GLU A 80 10.59 7.04 8.79
N TRP A 81 9.35 6.69 9.10
CA TRP A 81 8.27 7.65 9.35
C TRP A 81 8.56 8.58 10.54
N GLU A 82 9.05 8.04 11.67
CA GLU A 82 9.38 8.82 12.88
C GLU A 82 10.55 9.80 12.63
N SER A 83 11.53 9.40 11.81
CA SER A 83 12.64 10.26 11.38
C SER A 83 12.16 11.42 10.51
N VAL A 84 11.25 11.17 9.57
CA VAL A 84 10.64 12.21 8.71
C VAL A 84 9.75 13.14 9.52
N ALA A 85 8.93 12.61 10.43
CA ALA A 85 8.07 13.39 11.32
C ALA A 85 8.88 14.33 12.24
N SER A 86 10.03 13.86 12.73
CA SER A 86 10.95 14.67 13.54
C SER A 86 11.63 15.79 12.75
N GLN A 87 11.94 15.57 11.46
CA GLN A 87 12.53 16.59 10.58
C GLN A 87 11.51 17.68 10.21
N LEU A 88 10.27 17.31 9.90
CA LEU A 88 9.19 18.26 9.60
C LEU A 88 8.79 19.12 10.81
N GLY A 89 8.91 18.58 12.03
CA GLY A 89 8.70 19.35 13.28
C GLY A 89 9.76 20.43 13.54
N GLN A 90 10.98 20.29 12.99
CA GLN A 90 12.05 21.29 13.15
C GLN A 90 11.98 22.41 12.09
N GLU A 91 11.44 22.15 10.89
CA GLU A 91 11.31 23.17 9.84
C GLU A 91 10.20 24.20 10.11
N LEU A 92 9.15 23.83 10.86
CA LEU A 92 8.05 24.73 11.25
C LEU A 92 8.45 25.83 12.26
N VAL A 93 9.61 25.73 12.91
CA VAL A 93 10.12 26.76 13.84
C VAL A 93 11.02 27.79 13.12
N ALA A 94 11.55 27.46 11.94
CA ALA A 94 12.55 28.29 11.26
C ALA A 94 11.99 29.33 10.29
N VAL A 95 10.72 29.23 9.88
CA VAL A 95 10.12 30.13 8.87
C VAL A 95 9.22 31.19 9.52
N GLY A 96 9.82 31.98 10.40
CA GLY A 96 9.25 33.25 10.85
C GLY A 96 9.95 34.42 10.15
N HIS A 97 9.26 35.04 9.19
CA HIS A 97 9.50 36.33 8.51
C HIS A 97 9.80 36.22 7.00
N GLY A 98 8.93 36.84 6.19
CA GLY A 98 9.30 37.30 4.85
C GLY A 98 8.35 36.89 3.73
N ARG A 99 7.27 37.67 3.62
CA ARG A 99 6.39 37.85 2.44
C ARG A 99 7.13 37.85 1.10
N SER A 100 6.78 36.92 0.19
CA SER A 100 6.26 37.17 -1.18
C SER A 100 6.49 35.98 -2.14
N SER A 101 5.38 35.47 -2.69
CA SER A 101 5.16 34.85 -4.03
C SER A 101 6.03 33.67 -4.51
N GLU A 102 5.31 32.57 -4.83
CA GLU A 102 5.68 31.24 -5.39
C GLU A 102 6.30 30.26 -4.38
N PRO A 103 6.18 28.89 -4.48
CA PRO A 103 5.52 27.98 -5.45
C PRO A 103 4.65 26.84 -4.80
N GLU A 104 3.72 26.18 -5.51
CA GLU A 104 2.89 25.09 -4.91
C GLU A 104 3.04 23.68 -5.51
N THR A 105 3.81 23.47 -6.58
CA THR A 105 3.60 22.27 -7.41
C THR A 105 4.48 21.05 -7.10
N GLU A 106 5.49 21.17 -6.24
CA GLU A 106 6.48 20.09 -6.07
C GLU A 106 6.48 19.45 -4.66
N VAL A 107 6.18 20.23 -3.60
CA VAL A 107 6.12 19.73 -2.22
C VAL A 107 4.83 18.91 -1.95
N ALA A 108 3.76 19.16 -2.72
CA ALA A 108 2.48 18.48 -2.54
C ALA A 108 2.48 16.99 -2.95
N ARG A 109 3.43 16.56 -3.81
CA ARG A 109 3.46 15.19 -4.35
C ARG A 109 4.04 14.16 -3.39
N SER A 110 4.91 14.57 -2.47
CA SER A 110 5.65 13.65 -1.61
C SER A 110 4.81 13.10 -0.45
N HIS A 111 3.75 13.80 -0.03
CA HIS A 111 2.90 13.42 1.10
C HIS A 111 1.72 12.51 0.72
N CYS A 112 1.35 12.45 -0.55
CA CYS A 112 0.22 11.66 -1.04
C CYS A 112 0.59 10.19 -1.36
N MET A 113 1.89 9.85 -1.35
CA MET A 113 2.38 8.52 -1.70
C MET A 113 2.59 7.61 -0.48
N MET A 114 1.56 6.85 -0.11
CA MET A 114 1.75 5.74 0.85
C MET A 114 2.06 4.45 0.09
N GLY A 115 3.31 3.98 0.15
CA GLY A 115 3.71 2.70 -0.45
C GLY A 115 3.54 2.64 -1.98
N GLY A 116 3.63 3.79 -2.67
CA GLY A 116 3.40 3.91 -4.11
C GLY A 116 1.93 4.02 -4.53
N LEU A 117 1.02 4.23 -3.57
CA LEU A 117 -0.39 4.57 -3.81
C LEU A 117 -0.58 6.08 -3.70
N LEU A 118 -1.18 6.68 -4.72
CA LEU A 118 -1.75 8.03 -4.73
C LEU A 118 -3.20 7.97 -4.23
N VAL A 119 -3.60 8.86 -3.34
CA VAL A 119 -4.92 8.87 -2.72
C VAL A 119 -5.60 10.23 -2.90
N GLU A 120 -6.81 10.23 -3.45
CA GLU A 120 -7.61 11.42 -3.69
C GLU A 120 -8.98 11.31 -3.00
N PRO A 121 -9.43 12.31 -2.22
CA PRO A 121 -8.67 13.48 -1.80
C PRO A 121 -7.48 13.11 -0.90
N ASP A 122 -6.54 14.04 -0.76
CA ASP A 122 -5.33 13.84 0.05
C ASP A 122 -5.69 13.76 1.54
N LEU A 123 -5.87 12.53 2.02
CA LEU A 123 -6.32 12.26 3.38
C LEU A 123 -5.42 12.87 4.46
N TRP A 124 -4.12 13.03 4.19
CA TRP A 124 -3.17 13.57 5.17
C TRP A 124 -3.24 15.08 5.34
N LYS A 125 -4.02 15.76 4.48
CA LYS A 125 -4.29 17.20 4.59
C LYS A 125 -5.66 17.51 5.17
N LEU A 126 -6.52 16.50 5.33
CA LEU A 126 -7.87 16.69 5.83
C LEU A 126 -7.90 16.69 7.37
N PRO A 127 -8.70 17.56 8.00
CA PRO A 127 -8.95 17.49 9.43
C PRO A 127 -9.79 16.25 9.78
N GLU A 128 -9.79 15.85 11.06
CA GLU A 128 -10.39 14.59 11.51
C GLU A 128 -11.92 14.49 11.25
N ASP A 129 -12.62 15.60 11.30
CA ASP A 129 -14.05 15.72 10.99
C ASP A 129 -14.35 15.49 9.51
N GLU A 130 -13.50 16.00 8.61
CA GLU A 130 -13.61 15.74 7.17
C GLU A 130 -13.21 14.30 6.82
N LEU A 131 -12.23 13.73 7.54
CA LEU A 131 -11.83 12.32 7.37
C LEU A 131 -12.96 11.34 7.66
N ALA A 132 -13.94 11.68 8.49
CA ALA A 132 -15.07 10.81 8.80
C ALA A 132 -16.05 10.64 7.62
N TYR A 133 -16.01 11.55 6.63
CA TYR A 133 -17.01 11.61 5.56
C TYR A 133 -16.44 11.82 4.15
N VAL A 134 -15.27 11.27 3.86
CA VAL A 134 -14.59 11.46 2.57
C VAL A 134 -15.41 10.87 1.41
N GLU A 135 -15.86 11.74 0.50
CA GLU A 135 -16.62 11.32 -0.67
C GLU A 135 -15.72 10.81 -1.80
N ASN A 136 -16.15 9.73 -2.46
CA ASN A 136 -15.56 9.21 -3.69
C ASN A 136 -14.04 8.98 -3.59
N LEU A 137 -13.61 8.42 -2.46
CA LEU A 137 -12.22 8.08 -2.19
C LEU A 137 -11.64 7.27 -3.35
N THR A 138 -10.57 7.78 -3.94
CA THR A 138 -9.87 7.16 -5.06
C THR A 138 -8.46 6.79 -4.65
N VAL A 139 -8.11 5.53 -4.87
CA VAL A 139 -6.77 4.98 -4.62
C VAL A 139 -6.20 4.55 -5.96
N THR A 140 -5.04 5.09 -6.30
CA THR A 140 -4.38 4.90 -7.60
C THR A 140 -2.97 4.40 -7.39
N ARG A 141 -2.56 3.40 -8.16
CA ARG A 141 -1.16 3.00 -8.31
C ARG A 141 -0.73 3.31 -9.72
N GLU A 142 0.25 4.21 -9.86
CA GLU A 142 0.70 4.68 -11.16
C GLU A 142 1.15 3.50 -12.05
N GLY A 143 0.70 3.51 -13.30
CA GLY A 143 0.98 2.45 -14.28
C GLY A 143 0.23 1.12 -14.05
N VAL A 144 -0.51 0.97 -12.95
CA VAL A 144 -1.23 -0.28 -12.61
C VAL A 144 -2.74 -0.11 -12.71
N GLY A 145 -3.30 0.91 -12.05
CA GLY A 145 -4.74 1.12 -12.04
C GLY A 145 -5.22 2.00 -10.90
N SER A 146 -6.53 2.16 -10.80
CA SER A 146 -7.21 2.91 -9.76
C SER A 146 -8.53 2.23 -9.35
N VAL A 147 -8.93 2.49 -8.11
CA VAL A 147 -10.22 2.13 -7.55
C VAL A 147 -10.85 3.36 -6.89
N THR A 148 -12.07 3.69 -7.27
CA THR A 148 -12.87 4.77 -6.70
C THR A 148 -14.05 4.19 -5.93
N PHE A 149 -14.04 4.32 -4.61
CA PHE A 149 -15.08 3.86 -3.71
C PHE A 149 -16.21 4.88 -3.65
N GLN A 150 -17.41 4.50 -4.08
CA GLN A 150 -18.52 5.45 -4.25
C GLN A 150 -19.10 5.89 -2.91
N GLY A 151 -19.55 7.15 -2.85
CA GLY A 151 -20.16 7.73 -1.65
C GLY A 151 -19.15 8.03 -0.54
N SER A 152 -19.67 8.30 0.66
CA SER A 152 -18.87 8.73 1.81
C SER A 152 -18.17 7.55 2.51
N THR A 153 -16.94 7.77 2.97
CA THR A 153 -16.08 6.78 3.65
C THR A 153 -15.48 7.41 4.90
N ASP A 154 -15.51 6.68 6.02
CA ASP A 154 -14.72 7.03 7.19
C ASP A 154 -13.26 6.59 7.00
N CYS A 155 -12.38 7.56 6.82
CA CYS A 155 -10.97 7.36 6.52
C CYS A 155 -10.05 7.47 7.74
N ARG A 156 -10.58 7.75 8.94
CA ARG A 156 -9.77 8.00 10.15
C ARG A 156 -8.86 6.83 10.53
N GLN A 157 -9.28 5.60 10.26
CA GLN A 157 -8.44 4.41 10.44
C GLN A 157 -7.64 4.06 9.17
N LEU A 158 -8.19 4.37 7.99
CA LEU A 158 -7.56 4.04 6.71
C LEU A 158 -6.26 4.79 6.47
N VAL A 159 -6.12 6.02 7.00
CA VAL A 159 -4.86 6.80 6.91
C VAL A 159 -3.64 6.10 7.52
N HIS A 160 -3.81 5.03 8.29
CA HIS A 160 -2.72 4.27 8.89
C HIS A 160 -2.48 2.90 8.22
N CYS A 161 -3.49 2.33 7.57
CA CYS A 161 -3.44 0.94 7.07
C CYS A 161 -3.89 0.76 5.62
N LEU A 162 -4.03 1.84 4.83
CA LEU A 162 -4.55 1.77 3.46
C LEU A 162 -3.81 0.75 2.58
N THR A 163 -2.48 0.67 2.67
CA THR A 163 -1.67 -0.28 1.89
C THR A 163 -1.89 -1.75 2.27
N GLU A 164 -2.46 -2.03 3.44
CA GLU A 164 -2.81 -3.37 3.88
C GLU A 164 -4.24 -3.76 3.44
N VAL A 165 -5.09 -2.75 3.28
CA VAL A 165 -6.49 -2.92 2.89
C VAL A 165 -6.66 -2.94 1.38
N VAL A 166 -5.94 -2.10 0.64
CA VAL A 166 -6.06 -1.96 -0.82
C VAL A 166 -4.75 -2.36 -1.49
N VAL A 167 -4.80 -3.42 -2.30
CA VAL A 167 -3.67 -3.92 -3.08
C VAL A 167 -4.00 -3.81 -4.55
N LEU A 168 -3.22 -3.01 -5.28
CA LEU A 168 -3.29 -2.86 -6.73
C LEU A 168 -2.06 -3.52 -7.36
N ASN A 169 -2.28 -4.58 -8.13
CA ASN A 169 -1.27 -5.30 -8.90
C ASN A 169 -1.61 -5.24 -10.40
N PRO A 170 -0.63 -5.46 -11.31
CA PRO A 170 -0.92 -5.49 -12.74
C PRO A 170 -2.06 -6.47 -13.09
N GLY A 171 -3.17 -5.94 -13.58
CA GLY A 171 -4.36 -6.71 -13.93
C GLY A 171 -5.20 -7.21 -12.74
N GLU A 172 -4.95 -6.74 -11.52
CA GLU A 172 -5.65 -7.20 -10.32
C GLU A 172 -5.85 -6.09 -9.29
N VAL A 173 -7.06 -6.05 -8.71
CA VAL A 173 -7.39 -5.25 -7.52
C VAL A 173 -7.88 -6.19 -6.43
N VAL A 174 -7.34 -6.04 -5.22
CA VAL A 174 -7.79 -6.76 -4.03
C VAL A 174 -8.05 -5.76 -2.92
N VAL A 175 -9.26 -5.80 -2.37
CA VAL A 175 -9.64 -5.02 -1.19
C VAL A 175 -9.94 -6.00 -0.05
N TYR A 176 -9.36 -5.76 1.12
CA TYR A 176 -9.29 -6.70 2.25
C TYR A 176 -8.65 -8.06 1.90
N PRO A 177 -7.34 -8.10 1.60
CA PRO A 177 -6.61 -9.37 1.39
C PRO A 177 -6.80 -10.36 2.55
N ASN A 178 -6.87 -9.86 3.79
CA ASN A 178 -7.24 -10.64 4.95
C ASN A 178 -8.76 -10.64 5.15
N GLN A 179 -9.41 -11.75 4.80
CA GLN A 179 -10.86 -11.91 4.91
C GLN A 179 -11.41 -11.77 6.35
N LYS A 180 -10.58 -11.93 7.39
CA LYS A 180 -11.00 -11.71 8.78
C LYS A 180 -11.19 -10.23 9.14
N LEU A 181 -10.55 -9.33 8.38
CA LEU A 181 -10.64 -7.88 8.55
C LEU A 181 -11.68 -7.27 7.60
N LYS A 182 -12.32 -8.08 6.77
CA LYS A 182 -13.31 -7.64 5.81
C LYS A 182 -14.61 -7.27 6.53
N PRO A 183 -15.04 -6.00 6.48
CA PRO A 183 -16.26 -5.56 7.14
C PRO A 183 -17.51 -6.03 6.35
N PRO A 184 -18.72 -5.87 6.92
CA PRO A 184 -19.97 -6.17 6.21
C PRO A 184 -20.12 -5.37 4.91
N VAL A 185 -20.94 -5.88 3.98
CA VAL A 185 -21.25 -5.18 2.73
C VAL A 185 -21.91 -3.83 3.03
N GLY A 186 -21.41 -2.77 2.40
CA GLY A 186 -21.82 -1.39 2.61
C GLY A 186 -21.01 -0.64 3.68
N SER A 187 -20.11 -1.31 4.40
CA SER A 187 -19.25 -0.69 5.42
C SER A 187 -17.83 -0.47 4.92
N ASP A 188 -17.22 0.65 5.33
CA ASP A 188 -15.88 1.08 4.95
C ASP A 188 -15.64 1.00 3.43
N LEU A 189 -14.63 0.22 2.99
CA LEU A 189 -14.31 0.01 1.58
C LEU A 189 -15.03 -1.19 0.97
N ASN A 190 -15.81 -1.96 1.75
CA ASN A 190 -16.57 -3.10 1.25
C ASN A 190 -17.92 -2.64 0.66
N LYS A 191 -17.85 -1.77 -0.36
CA LYS A 191 -19.01 -1.06 -0.92
C LYS A 191 -18.85 -0.86 -2.44
N PRO A 192 -19.84 -0.27 -3.13
CA PRO A 192 -19.76 -0.09 -4.57
C PRO A 192 -18.53 0.71 -4.98
N ALA A 193 -17.83 0.24 -6.01
CA ALA A 193 -16.63 0.90 -6.50
C ALA A 193 -16.51 0.82 -8.02
N SER A 194 -15.86 1.82 -8.60
CA SER A 194 -15.46 1.85 -10.00
C SER A 194 -13.97 1.54 -10.08
N ILE A 195 -13.57 0.66 -10.98
CA ILE A 195 -12.20 0.18 -11.12
C ILE A 195 -11.72 0.44 -12.53
N THR A 196 -10.48 0.93 -12.64
CA THR A 196 -9.74 1.03 -13.89
C THR A 196 -8.41 0.33 -13.74
N LEU A 197 -8.13 -0.70 -14.55
CA LEU A 197 -6.84 -1.39 -14.59
C LEU A 197 -6.12 -1.09 -15.89
N TYR A 198 -4.81 -0.83 -15.81
CA TYR A 198 -3.95 -0.50 -16.94
C TYR A 198 -3.08 -1.69 -17.34
N GLY A 199 -2.67 -1.74 -18.62
CA GLY A 199 -1.74 -2.76 -19.13
C GLY A 199 -2.32 -4.17 -19.22
N CYS A 200 -3.65 -4.32 -19.18
CA CYS A 200 -4.38 -5.59 -19.20
C CYS A 200 -4.43 -6.21 -20.61
N HIS A 201 -3.29 -6.46 -21.24
CA HIS A 201 -3.22 -7.00 -22.60
C HIS A 201 -3.34 -8.53 -22.66
N PRO A 202 -3.87 -9.09 -23.76
CA PRO A 202 -3.80 -10.53 -23.99
C PRO A 202 -2.36 -11.03 -24.09
N LYS A 203 -2.11 -12.23 -23.53
CA LYS A 203 -0.79 -12.90 -23.58
C LYS A 203 -0.30 -13.20 -25.00
N THR A 204 -1.23 -13.42 -25.92
CA THR A 204 -0.94 -13.72 -27.32
C THR A 204 -1.74 -12.79 -28.22
N GLN A 205 -1.00 -12.13 -29.12
CA GLN A 205 -1.43 -11.32 -30.26
C GLN A 205 -1.83 -9.86 -30.02
N ARG A 206 -1.29 -9.00 -30.90
CA ARG A 206 -1.89 -7.72 -31.29
C ARG A 206 -3.14 -8.00 -32.11
N PHE A 207 -4.19 -7.22 -31.92
CA PHE A 207 -5.44 -7.38 -32.66
C PHE A 207 -5.25 -6.98 -34.13
N PRO A 208 -5.37 -7.92 -35.10
CA PRO A 208 -5.08 -7.64 -36.51
C PRO A 208 -6.13 -6.76 -37.18
N ASP A 209 -7.37 -6.79 -36.70
CA ASP A 209 -8.51 -6.04 -37.25
C ASP A 209 -9.51 -5.62 -36.16
N THR A 210 -10.48 -4.80 -36.55
CA THR A 210 -11.55 -4.33 -35.66
C THR A 210 -12.41 -5.48 -35.13
N ARG A 211 -12.62 -6.53 -35.93
CA ARG A 211 -13.44 -7.68 -35.53
C ARG A 211 -12.80 -8.48 -34.40
N ALA A 212 -11.48 -8.68 -34.43
CA ALA A 212 -10.74 -9.34 -33.36
C ALA A 212 -10.78 -8.53 -32.06
N ARG A 213 -10.67 -7.20 -32.15
CA ARG A 213 -10.82 -6.29 -31.00
C ARG A 213 -12.19 -6.45 -30.35
N GLU A 214 -13.25 -6.41 -31.16
CA GLU A 214 -14.62 -6.51 -30.66
C GLU A 214 -14.88 -7.88 -30.02
N LYS A 215 -14.41 -8.96 -30.65
CA LYS A 215 -14.52 -10.31 -30.08
C LYS A 215 -13.78 -10.43 -28.74
N TYR A 216 -12.63 -9.78 -28.61
CA TYR A 216 -11.88 -9.78 -27.35
C TYR A 216 -12.58 -8.93 -26.28
N LYS A 217 -13.07 -7.75 -26.63
CA LYS A 217 -13.87 -6.90 -25.75
C LYS A 217 -15.10 -7.65 -25.21
N GLN A 218 -15.81 -8.39 -26.07
CA GLN A 218 -16.92 -9.26 -25.66
C GLN A 218 -16.47 -10.37 -24.70
N ARG A 219 -15.29 -10.96 -24.90
CA ARG A 219 -14.72 -11.94 -23.96
C ARG A 219 -14.39 -11.32 -22.60
N VAL A 220 -13.77 -10.13 -22.58
CA VAL A 220 -13.46 -9.40 -21.34
C VAL A 220 -14.77 -9.08 -20.60
N ARG A 221 -15.79 -8.60 -21.32
CA ARG A 221 -17.12 -8.37 -20.78
C ARG A 221 -17.70 -9.62 -20.11
N ALA A 222 -17.75 -10.75 -20.83
CA ALA A 222 -18.28 -11.99 -20.29
C ALA A 222 -17.52 -12.45 -19.03
N MET A 223 -16.18 -12.38 -19.03
CA MET A 223 -15.36 -12.72 -17.85
C MET A 223 -15.58 -11.76 -16.67
N THR A 224 -15.87 -10.49 -16.94
CA THR A 224 -16.17 -9.48 -15.90
C THR A 224 -17.51 -9.81 -15.24
N GLU A 225 -18.54 -10.03 -16.07
CA GLU A 225 -19.91 -10.30 -15.63
C GLU A 225 -20.02 -11.66 -14.92
N GLU A 226 -19.27 -12.68 -15.36
CA GLU A 226 -19.17 -13.98 -14.69
C GLU A 226 -18.65 -13.86 -13.24
N LYS A 227 -17.79 -12.88 -12.97
CA LYS A 227 -17.27 -12.58 -11.63
C LYS A 227 -18.20 -11.69 -10.80
N GLY A 228 -19.42 -11.39 -11.28
CA GLY A 228 -20.38 -10.53 -10.59
C GLY A 228 -20.04 -9.05 -10.66
N ALA A 229 -19.16 -8.64 -11.57
CA ALA A 229 -18.83 -7.24 -11.83
C ALA A 229 -19.59 -6.71 -13.07
N GLU A 230 -19.93 -5.44 -13.05
CA GLU A 230 -20.53 -4.74 -14.20
C GLU A 230 -19.41 -4.27 -15.15
N PHE A 231 -19.40 -4.79 -16.36
CA PHE A 231 -18.48 -4.32 -17.39
C PHE A 231 -18.83 -2.90 -17.86
N VAL A 232 -17.85 -2.00 -17.85
CA VAL A 232 -18.01 -0.64 -18.37
C VAL A 232 -17.38 -0.52 -19.75
N ASP A 233 -16.07 -0.74 -19.85
CA ASP A 233 -15.35 -0.64 -21.11
C ASP A 233 -14.03 -1.42 -21.13
N TYR A 234 -13.51 -1.67 -22.33
CA TYR A 234 -12.17 -2.20 -22.53
C TYR A 234 -11.52 -1.60 -23.78
N ASP A 235 -10.40 -0.90 -23.58
CA ASP A 235 -9.55 -0.35 -24.64
C ASP A 235 -8.49 -1.38 -25.05
N CYS A 236 -8.61 -1.89 -26.27
CA CYS A 236 -7.71 -2.90 -26.83
C CYS A 236 -6.29 -2.39 -27.11
N ASP A 237 -6.13 -1.10 -27.42
CA ASP A 237 -4.83 -0.52 -27.76
C ASP A 237 -4.02 -0.21 -26.50
N ARG A 238 -4.69 0.38 -25.50
CA ARG A 238 -4.06 0.80 -24.25
C ARG A 238 -4.09 -0.27 -23.16
N GLY A 239 -4.87 -1.34 -23.35
CA GLY A 239 -5.06 -2.39 -22.35
C GLY A 239 -5.75 -1.85 -21.10
N VAL A 240 -6.70 -0.91 -21.27
CA VAL A 240 -7.41 -0.26 -20.16
C VAL A 240 -8.72 -0.99 -19.95
N TRP A 241 -8.90 -1.63 -18.79
CA TRP A 241 -10.11 -2.35 -18.43
C TRP A 241 -10.86 -1.58 -17.34
N GLN A 242 -12.11 -1.21 -17.63
CA GLN A 242 -12.99 -0.47 -16.73
C GLN A 242 -14.21 -1.33 -16.37
N PHE A 243 -14.49 -1.43 -15.07
CA PHE A 243 -15.64 -2.17 -14.56
C PHE A 243 -16.07 -1.62 -13.19
N ARG A 244 -17.26 -2.00 -12.75
CA ARG A 244 -17.81 -1.66 -11.43
C ARG A 244 -18.11 -2.92 -10.65
N VAL A 245 -18.02 -2.84 -9.33
CA VAL A 245 -18.43 -3.91 -8.40
C VAL A 245 -19.41 -3.34 -7.41
N ALA A 246 -20.34 -4.17 -6.93
CA ALA A 246 -21.26 -3.78 -5.86
C ALA A 246 -20.59 -3.74 -4.49
N HIS A 247 -19.56 -4.58 -4.29
CA HIS A 247 -18.76 -4.70 -3.06
C HIS A 247 -17.54 -5.60 -3.36
N PHE A 248 -16.67 -5.81 -2.36
CA PHE A 248 -15.47 -6.64 -2.47
C PHE A 248 -15.58 -7.91 -1.63
#